data_AF-A0A2P9AI72-F1
#
_entry.id   AF-A0A2P9AI72-F1
#
_cell.length_a   1.000
_cell.length_b   1.000
_cell.length_c   1.000
_cell.angle_alpha   90.00
_cell.angle_beta   90.00
_cell.angle_gamma   90.00
#
_symmetry.space_group_name_H-M   'P 1'
#
loop_
_entity.id
_entity.type
_entity.pdbx_description
1 polymer ?
#
loop_
_entity_poly.entity_id
_entity_poly.type
_entity_poly.pdbx_seq_one_letter_code
_entity_poly.pdbx_strand_id
1 'polypeptide(L)'
;MDNYHAGFIFVFVCFGIVVFVFVLATIQENRFAAKAMAWPVVESRVVDRLTAAVDPVTYDIKVSYLFDGKKYDSVARNFYGKKTTNKHVGDTVLIKVNPRKPDECVLFS
;
A
#
# COMPACT_ATOMS: atom_id res chain seq x y z
N MET A 1 -12.20 -46.11 4.61
CA MET A 1 -12.79 -44.82 4.16
C MET A 1 -12.21 -43.64 4.93
N ASP A 2 -11.36 -43.87 5.93
CA ASP A 2 -10.90 -42.85 6.88
C ASP A 2 -9.85 -41.88 6.32
N ASN A 3 -9.02 -42.33 5.39
CA ASN A 3 -7.99 -41.50 4.74
C ASN A 3 -8.58 -40.38 3.86
N TYR A 4 -9.78 -40.60 3.29
CA TYR A 4 -10.46 -39.58 2.47
C TYR A 4 -11.05 -38.46 3.32
N HIS A 5 -11.57 -38.79 4.51
CA HIS A 5 -12.07 -37.78 5.44
C HIS A 5 -10.95 -36.91 6.01
N ALA A 6 -9.82 -37.51 6.37
CA ALA A 6 -8.65 -36.76 6.85
C ALA A 6 -8.07 -35.82 5.77
N GLY A 7 -7.96 -36.29 4.53
CA GLY A 7 -7.52 -35.47 3.39
C GLY A 7 -8.48 -34.30 3.09
N PHE A 8 -9.79 -34.54 3.15
CA PHE A 8 -10.79 -33.50 2.94
C PHE A 8 -10.73 -32.41 4.02
N ILE A 9 -10.63 -32.78 5.30
CA ILE A 9 -10.50 -31.83 6.41
C ILE A 9 -9.23 -31.00 6.26
N PHE A 10 -8.11 -31.63 5.89
CA PHE A 10 -6.82 -30.95 5.70
C PHE A 10 -6.91 -29.85 4.62
N VAL A 11 -7.53 -30.15 3.47
CA VAL A 11 -7.71 -29.17 2.38
C VAL A 11 -8.58 -28.00 2.83
N PHE A 12 -9.67 -28.25 3.58
CA PHE A 12 -10.53 -27.19 4.10
C PHE A 12 -9.82 -26.29 5.12
N VAL A 13 -9.00 -26.86 5.99
CA VAL A 13 -8.19 -26.08 6.95
C VAL A 13 -7.15 -25.22 6.23
N CYS A 14 -6.42 -25.79 5.27
CA CYS A 14 -5.46 -25.03 4.46
C CYS A 14 -6.12 -23.89 3.69
N PHE A 15 -7.27 -24.15 3.05
CA PHE A 15 -8.03 -23.12 2.36
C PHE A 15 -8.52 -22.03 3.32
N GLY A 16 -9.02 -22.40 4.49
CA GLY A 16 -9.43 -21.46 5.53
C GLY A 16 -8.29 -20.56 6.01
N ILE A 17 -7.09 -21.10 6.19
CA ILE A 17 -5.90 -20.31 6.56
C ILE A 17 -5.53 -19.32 5.46
N VAL A 18 -5.55 -19.75 4.19
CA VAL A 18 -5.24 -18.86 3.06
C VAL A 18 -6.23 -17.70 3.02
N VAL A 19 -7.54 -17.99 3.05
CA VAL A 19 -8.58 -16.96 3.06
C VAL A 19 -8.41 -16.02 4.27
N PHE A 20 -8.11 -16.56 5.44
CA PHE A 20 -7.90 -15.77 6.65
C PHE A 20 -6.71 -14.80 6.55
N VAL A 21 -5.58 -15.25 5.99
CA VAL A 21 -4.40 -14.39 5.75
C VAL A 21 -4.75 -13.26 4.78
N PHE A 22 -5.47 -13.56 3.70
CA PHE A 22 -5.92 -12.53 2.75
C PHE A 22 -6.85 -11.50 3.43
N VAL A 23 -7.81 -11.94 4.23
CA VAL A 23 -8.72 -11.05 4.96
C VAL A 23 -7.94 -10.15 5.94
N LEU A 24 -6.96 -10.70 6.66
CA LEU A 24 -6.12 -9.91 7.56
C LEU A 24 -5.30 -8.86 6.80
N ALA A 25 -4.75 -9.19 5.63
CA ALA A 25 -4.03 -8.24 4.79
C ALA A 25 -4.94 -7.06 4.38
N THR A 26 -6.15 -7.33 3.88
CA THR A 26 -7.11 -6.28 3.51
C THR A 26 -7.50 -5.39 4.70
N ILE A 27 -7.69 -5.98 5.89
CA ILE A 27 -8.01 -5.21 7.10
C ILE A 27 -6.84 -4.30 7.51
N GLN A 28 -5.60 -4.78 7.40
CA GLN A 28 -4.42 -3.96 7.70
C GLN A 28 -4.30 -2.77 6.75
N GLU A 29 -4.49 -2.98 5.45
CA GLU A 29 -4.48 -1.90 4.45
C GLU A 29 -5.54 -0.85 4.75
N ASN A 30 -6.77 -1.29 5.02
CA ASN A 30 -7.87 -0.37 5.37
C ASN A 30 -7.61 0.42 6.66
N ARG A 31 -7.02 -0.22 7.68
CA ARG A 31 -6.62 0.46 8.92
C ARG A 31 -5.50 1.46 8.69
N PHE A 32 -4.53 1.13 7.83
CA PHE A 32 -3.48 2.06 7.43
C PHE A 32 -4.04 3.28 6.69
N ALA A 33 -4.92 3.04 5.72
CA ALA A 33 -5.60 4.09 4.97
C ALA A 33 -6.43 5.01 5.89
N ALA A 34 -7.17 4.43 6.84
CA ALA A 34 -7.93 5.19 7.83
C ALA A 34 -7.02 6.06 8.74
N LYS A 35 -5.90 5.51 9.23
CA LYS A 35 -4.91 6.29 10.01
C LYS A 35 -4.28 7.40 9.17
N ALA A 36 -4.01 7.12 7.90
CA ALA A 36 -3.45 8.09 6.98
C ALA A 36 -4.39 9.27 6.70
N MET A 37 -5.69 9.17 6.97
CA MET A 37 -6.59 10.32 6.83
C MET A 37 -6.17 11.52 7.69
N ALA A 38 -5.61 11.29 8.88
CA ALA A 38 -5.20 12.34 9.81
C ALA A 38 -3.76 12.86 9.61
N TRP A 39 -3.01 12.29 8.65
CA TRP A 39 -1.62 12.67 8.43
C TRP A 39 -1.48 13.99 7.66
N PRO A 40 -0.42 14.77 7.94
CA PRO A 40 -0.12 16.00 7.21
C PRO A 40 0.13 15.72 5.73
N VAL A 41 -0.37 16.62 4.89
CA VAL A 41 -0.15 16.59 3.43
C VAL A 41 1.12 17.37 3.11
N VAL A 42 1.99 16.79 2.29
CA VAL A 42 3.27 17.34 1.89
C VAL A 42 3.42 17.23 0.37
N GLU A 43 4.03 18.23 -0.25
CA GLU A 43 4.43 18.15 -1.65
C GLU A 43 5.67 17.28 -1.81
N SER A 44 5.60 16.38 -2.78
CA SER A 44 6.68 15.45 -3.07
C SER A 44 6.91 15.36 -4.57
N ARG A 45 8.11 14.95 -4.94
CA ARG A 45 8.49 14.74 -6.33
C ARG A 45 8.64 13.26 -6.61
N VAL A 46 8.04 12.79 -7.71
CA VAL A 46 8.20 11.41 -8.16
C VAL A 46 9.62 11.22 -8.69
N VAL A 47 10.36 10.31 -8.06
CA VAL A 47 11.74 9.97 -8.44
C VAL A 47 11.77 8.71 -9.29
N ASP A 48 10.89 7.75 -9.00
CA ASP A 48 10.87 6.49 -9.72
C ASP A 48 9.48 5.84 -9.69
N ARG A 49 9.23 4.94 -10.65
CA ARG A 49 8.01 4.12 -10.70
C ARG A 49 8.35 2.67 -10.36
N LEU A 50 7.87 2.22 -9.20
CA LEU A 50 7.99 0.83 -8.79
C LEU A 50 6.77 0.10 -9.38
N THR A 51 6.97 -0.45 -10.56
CA THR A 51 5.92 -1.18 -11.27
C THR A 51 5.73 -2.55 -10.61
N ALA A 52 4.91 -2.62 -9.56
CA ALA A 52 4.55 -3.88 -8.92
C ALA A 52 3.43 -4.57 -9.71
N ALA A 53 3.83 -5.41 -10.68
CA ALA A 53 3.15 -6.59 -11.18
C ALA A 53 1.61 -6.57 -11.45
N VAL A 54 1.28 -6.81 -12.71
CA VAL A 54 0.05 -7.45 -13.26
C VAL A 54 -1.25 -6.65 -13.27
N ASP A 55 -1.46 -5.65 -12.40
CA ASP A 55 -2.70 -4.87 -12.39
C ASP A 55 -2.43 -3.35 -12.56
N PRO A 56 -2.96 -2.68 -13.61
CA PRO A 56 -2.71 -1.24 -13.88
C PRO A 56 -3.24 -0.27 -12.81
N VAL A 57 -3.90 -0.79 -11.77
CA VAL A 57 -4.65 -0.01 -10.78
C VAL A 57 -3.83 0.34 -9.54
N THR A 58 -2.85 -0.50 -9.17
CA THR A 58 -2.06 -0.35 -7.94
C THR A 58 -0.58 -0.17 -8.31
N TYR A 59 -0.14 1.07 -8.47
CA TYR A 59 1.27 1.37 -8.71
C TYR A 59 1.90 1.99 -7.46
N ASP A 60 3.07 1.50 -7.07
CA ASP A 60 3.90 2.10 -6.05
C ASP A 60 4.82 3.12 -6.73
N ILE A 61 4.90 4.33 -6.19
CA ILE A 61 5.86 5.33 -6.69
C ILE A 61 6.89 5.65 -5.62
N LYS A 62 8.13 5.79 -6.04
CA LYS A 62 9.17 6.34 -5.18
C LYS A 62 9.08 7.86 -5.24
N VAL A 63 8.89 8.47 -4.09
CA VAL A 63 8.76 9.92 -3.95
C VAL A 63 9.86 10.46 -3.05
N SER A 64 10.28 11.68 -3.36
CA SER A 64 11.23 12.43 -2.55
C SER A 64 10.57 13.71 -2.07
N TYR A 65 10.66 13.98 -0.76
CA TYR A 65 10.04 15.13 -0.14
C TYR A 65 10.87 15.65 1.02
N LEU A 66 10.57 16.88 1.41
CA LEU A 66 11.17 17.53 2.56
C LEU A 66 10.12 17.60 3.67
N PHE A 67 10.44 17.01 4.82
CA PHE A 67 9.59 17.04 6.00
C PHE A 67 10.47 17.34 7.21
N ASP A 68 10.07 18.34 8.00
CA ASP A 68 10.81 18.78 9.19
C ASP A 68 12.29 19.12 8.90
N GLY A 69 12.54 19.85 7.81
CA GLY A 69 13.90 20.25 7.40
C GLY A 69 14.78 19.14 6.83
N LYS A 70 14.30 17.89 6.80
CA LYS A 70 15.05 16.73 6.29
C LYS A 70 14.42 16.17 5.03
N LYS A 71 15.28 15.74 4.10
CA LYS A 71 14.87 15.04 2.88
C LYS A 71 14.64 13.56 3.16
N TYR A 72 13.51 13.04 2.70
CA TYR A 72 13.14 11.64 2.78
C TYR A 72 12.83 11.11 1.39
N ASP A 73 13.28 9.88 1.13
CA ASP A 73 12.96 9.12 -0.07
C ASP A 73 12.17 7.89 0.35
N SER A 74 10.87 7.87 0.04
CA SER A 74 9.92 6.86 0.52
C SER A 74 9.08 6.31 -0.63
N VAL A 75 8.45 5.17 -0.41
CA VAL A 75 7.52 4.57 -1.37
C VAL A 75 6.12 4.99 -1.00
N ALA A 76 5.50 5.83 -1.84
CA ALA A 76 4.09 6.18 -1.69
C ALA A 76 3.24 5.11 -2.36
N ARG A 77 2.48 4.39 -1.54
CA ARG A 77 1.50 3.41 -2.00
C ARG A 77 0.19 4.09 -2.35
N ASN A 78 -0.43 3.65 -3.45
CA ASN A 78 -1.77 4.07 -3.81
C ASN A 78 -2.80 3.11 -3.19
N PHE A 79 -3.30 3.42 -2.00
CA PHE A 79 -4.33 2.61 -1.33
C PHE A 79 -5.75 2.85 -1.90
N TYR A 80 -5.94 3.94 -2.64
CA TYR A 80 -7.24 4.33 -3.13
C TYR A 80 -7.24 4.14 -4.64
N GLY A 81 -7.97 3.13 -5.14
CA GLY A 81 -8.29 2.96 -6.57
C GLY A 81 -9.07 4.13 -7.20
N LYS A 82 -8.96 5.34 -6.63
CA LYS A 82 -9.40 6.59 -7.20
C LYS A 82 -8.51 6.93 -8.38
N LYS A 83 -9.14 6.93 -9.57
CA LYS A 83 -8.66 7.50 -10.84
C LYS A 83 -7.13 7.56 -10.94
N THR A 84 -6.54 6.47 -11.42
CA THR A 84 -5.15 6.38 -11.86
C THR A 84 -4.87 7.43 -12.92
N THR A 85 -4.51 8.64 -12.48
CA THR A 85 -3.90 9.62 -13.35
C THR A 85 -2.45 9.19 -13.43
N ASN A 86 -2.00 8.67 -14.59
CA ASN A 86 -0.62 8.23 -14.79
C ASN A 86 0.35 9.31 -14.30
N LYS A 87 1.02 9.08 -13.18
CA LYS A 87 2.08 9.96 -12.67
C LYS A 87 3.39 9.55 -13.32
N HIS A 88 4.16 10.54 -13.74
CA HIS A 88 5.44 10.38 -14.39
C HIS A 88 6.58 10.80 -13.47
N VAL A 89 7.77 10.26 -13.72
CA VAL A 89 8.97 10.69 -13.01
C VAL A 89 9.18 12.18 -13.27
N GLY A 90 9.41 12.93 -12.20
CA GLY A 90 9.53 14.38 -12.23
C GLY A 90 8.26 15.14 -11.85
N ASP A 91 7.09 14.48 -11.84
CA ASP A 91 5.82 15.09 -11.44
C ASP A 91 5.84 15.48 -9.96
N THR A 92 5.15 16.57 -9.64
CA THR A 92 4.83 16.93 -8.26
C THR A 92 3.53 16.27 -7.86
N VAL A 93 3.56 15.52 -6.76
CA VAL A 93 2.39 14.84 -6.19
C VAL A 93 2.27 15.17 -4.71
N LEU A 94 1.03 15.29 -4.26
CA LEU A 94 0.72 15.43 -2.84
C LEU A 94 0.73 14.04 -2.20
N ILE A 95 1.38 13.94 -1.06
CA ILE A 95 1.42 12.72 -0.25
C ILE A 95 1.03 13.05 1.18
N LYS A 96 0.50 12.07 1.89
CA LYS A 96 0.35 12.14 3.34
C LYS A 96 1.49 11.41 4.01
N VAL A 97 2.17 12.09 4.92
CA VAL A 97 3.38 11.58 5.60
C VAL A 97 3.06 11.29 7.05
N ASN A 98 3.44 10.11 7.54
CA ASN A 98 3.29 9.79 8.95
C ASN A 98 4.31 10.63 9.78
N PRO A 99 3.85 11.52 10.68
CA PRO A 99 4.76 12.40 11.43
C PRO A 99 5.63 11.64 12.45
N ARG A 100 5.24 10.42 12.84
CA ARG A 100 6.01 9.57 13.77
C ARG A 100 7.01 8.66 13.05
N LYS A 101 6.74 8.33 11.79
CA LYS A 101 7.59 7.51 10.91
C LYS A 101 7.60 8.14 9.52
N PRO A 102 8.48 9.13 9.27
CA PRO A 102 8.49 9.84 8.00
C PRO A 102 8.93 8.99 6.80
N ASP A 103 9.28 7.72 6.99
CA ASP A 103 9.48 6.71 5.94
C ASP A 103 8.16 6.12 5.41
N GLU A 104 7.05 6.29 6.15
CA GLU A 104 5.72 5.85 5.75
C GLU A 104 4.93 7.01 5.13
N CYS A 105 4.57 6.85 3.86
CA CYS A 105 3.75 7.82 3.16
C CYS A 105 2.72 7.14 2.25
N VAL A 106 1.62 7.85 2.00
CA VAL A 106 0.57 7.42 1.07
C VAL A 106 0.27 8.52 0.06
N LEU A 107 -0.14 8.12 -1.14
CA LEU A 107 -0.54 9.09 -2.15
C LEU A 107 -1.80 9.84 -1.68
N PHE A 108 -1.79 11.17 -1.78
CA PHE A 108 -2.98 12.00 -1.59
C PHE A 108 -3.62 12.24 -2.97
N SER A 109 -4.63 11.43 -3.31
CA SER A 109 -5.43 11.58 -4.53
C SER A 109 -6.91 11.87 -4.25
#